data_AF-A0A7R9VRR0-F1
#
_entry.id   AF-A0A7R9VRR0-F1
#
_cell.length_a   1.000
_cell.length_b   1.000
_cell.length_c   1.000
_cell.angle_alpha   90.00
_cell.angle_beta   90.00
_cell.angle_gamma   90.00
#
_symmetry.space_group_name_H-M   'P 1'
#
loop_
_entity.id
_entity.type
_entity.pdbx_description
1 polymer ?
#
loop_
_entity_poly.entity_id
_entity_poly.type
_entity_poly.pdbx_seq_one_letter_code
_entity_poly.pdbx_strand_id
1 'polypeptide(L)'
;DAKVRTNNVVLVSGYAGTGKSSLVHSVRGRFVERGAHFLSGKFDAMQQMRPLSVVVSALDEYCDLLARDEGRIGGVREAVTAAVGGEGQVLTNLIPNLRKVLVDVPGADGSSTQV
;
A
#
# COMPACT_ATOMS: atom_id res chain seq x y z
N ASP A 1 19.46 18.51 -6.76
CA ASP A 1 19.96 17.15 -6.49
C ASP A 1 18.84 16.16 -6.23
N ALA A 2 18.62 15.22 -7.14
CA ALA A 2 17.64 14.14 -6.95
C ALA A 2 18.25 13.06 -6.05
N LYS A 3 17.81 13.01 -4.79
CA LYS A 3 18.21 11.98 -3.82
C LYS A 3 17.80 10.60 -4.36
N VAL A 4 18.77 9.79 -4.77
CA VAL A 4 18.56 8.40 -5.17
C VAL A 4 17.88 7.67 -4.01
N ARG A 5 16.61 7.29 -4.20
CA ARG A 5 15.87 6.46 -3.25
C ARG A 5 16.31 5.01 -3.49
N THR A 6 17.20 4.50 -2.66
CA THR A 6 17.63 3.09 -2.72
C THR A 6 16.51 2.21 -2.15
N ASN A 7 15.86 1.44 -3.03
CA ASN A 7 14.92 0.40 -2.60
C ASN A 7 15.72 -0.84 -2.18
N ASN A 8 15.84 -1.06 -0.87
CA ASN A 8 16.56 -2.21 -0.32
C ASN A 8 15.60 -3.35 -0.01
N VAL A 9 16.00 -4.57 -0.37
CA VAL A 9 15.26 -5.80 -0.04
C VAL A 9 16.12 -6.64 0.91
N VAL A 10 15.50 -7.14 1.97
CA VAL A 10 16.15 -8.01 2.96
C VAL A 10 15.32 -9.29 3.09
N LEU A 11 15.96 -10.45 2.90
CA LEU A 11 15.35 -11.76 3.08
C LEU A 11 15.84 -12.39 4.40
N VAL A 12 14.91 -12.75 5.28
CA VAL A 12 15.20 -13.46 6.53
C VAL A 12 14.70 -14.91 6.41
N SER A 13 15.63 -15.86 6.33
CA SER A 13 15.35 -17.30 6.17
C SER A 13 15.84 -18.13 7.37
N GLY A 14 15.31 -19.34 7.53
CA GLY A 14 15.65 -20.25 8.64
C GLY A 14 14.51 -21.19 9.02
N TYR A 15 14.78 -22.19 9.86
CA TYR A 15 13.83 -23.23 10.26
C TYR A 15 12.55 -22.67 10.92
N ALA A 16 11.45 -23.43 10.86
CA ALA A 16 10.21 -23.05 11.55
C ALA A 16 10.47 -22.92 13.06
N GLY A 17 9.84 -21.93 13.71
CA GLY A 17 10.00 -21.71 15.15
C GLY A 17 11.27 -20.94 15.57
N THR A 18 12.21 -20.62 14.68
CA THR A 18 13.45 -19.87 15.04
C THR A 18 13.23 -18.38 15.35
N GLY A 19 11.98 -17.92 15.39
CA GLY A 19 11.67 -16.51 15.74
C GLY A 19 11.86 -15.50 14.61
N LYS A 20 11.94 -15.91 13.33
CA LYS A 20 12.06 -14.99 12.18
C LYS A 20 11.02 -13.86 12.19
N SER A 21 9.75 -14.19 12.43
CA SER A 21 8.67 -13.20 12.51
C SER A 21 8.86 -12.25 13.69
N SER A 22 9.28 -12.77 14.84
CA SER A 22 9.57 -11.97 16.05
C SER A 22 10.73 -11.01 15.83
N LEU A 23 11.78 -11.44 15.11
CA LEU A 23 12.90 -10.58 14.74
C LEU A 23 12.44 -9.43 13.84
N VAL A 24 11.64 -9.68 12.80
CA VAL A 24 11.12 -8.61 11.94
C VAL A 24 10.22 -7.66 12.74
N HIS A 25 9.37 -8.19 13.63
CA HIS A 25 8.46 -7.38 14.42
C HIS A 25 9.18 -6.50 15.45
N SER A 26 10.32 -6.93 15.99
CA SER A 26 11.09 -6.13 16.96
C SER A 26 11.71 -4.88 16.34
N VAL A 27 12.01 -4.89 15.04
CA VAL A 27 12.57 -3.73 14.32
C VAL A 27 11.50 -2.66 14.06
N ARG A 28 10.22 -3.02 14.04
CA ARG A 28 9.08 -2.11 13.79
C ARG A 28 9.16 -0.84 14.63
N GLY A 29 9.40 -0.96 15.94
CA GLY A 29 9.46 0.17 16.86
C GLY A 29 10.49 1.22 16.43
N ARG A 30 11.69 0.78 16.03
CA ARG A 30 12.77 1.68 15.59
C ARG A 30 12.45 2.44 14.30
N PHE A 31 11.61 1.89 13.43
CA PHE A 31 11.17 2.59 12.23
C PHE A 31 10.10 3.65 12.56
N VAL A 32 9.14 3.29 13.40
CA VAL A 32 8.07 4.20 13.82
C VAL A 32 8.64 5.40 14.58
N GLU A 33 9.60 5.18 15.49
CA GLU A 33 10.32 6.26 16.22
C GLU A 33 11.03 7.25 15.28
N ARG A 34 11.45 6.79 14.10
CA ARG A 34 12.11 7.62 13.08
C ARG A 34 11.13 8.29 12.12
N GLY A 35 9.82 8.23 12.42
CA GLY A 35 8.76 8.80 11.58
C GLY A 35 8.49 8.02 10.30
N ALA A 36 8.98 6.78 10.19
CA ALA A 36 8.72 5.93 9.04
C ALA A 36 7.41 5.15 9.22
N HIS A 37 6.70 4.96 8.11
CA HIS A 37 5.50 4.14 8.06
C HIS A 37 5.88 2.67 7.97
N PHE A 38 5.31 1.85 8.85
CA PHE A 38 5.54 0.41 8.84
C PHE A 38 4.29 -0.30 8.35
N LEU A 39 4.43 -0.99 7.22
CA LEU A 39 3.39 -1.83 6.64
C LEU A 39 3.79 -3.28 6.81
N SER A 40 2.86 -4.11 7.26
CA SER A 40 3.08 -5.54 7.41
C SER A 40 1.95 -6.32 6.78
N GLY A 41 2.30 -7.43 6.13
CA GLY A 41 1.31 -8.38 5.66
C GLY A 41 1.84 -9.80 5.81
N LYS A 42 0.93 -10.73 6.13
CA LYS A 42 1.25 -12.15 6.26
C LYS A 42 0.85 -12.85 4.98
N PHE A 43 1.81 -13.49 4.31
CA PHE A 43 1.49 -14.42 3.23
C PHE A 43 0.99 -15.74 3.82
N ASP A 44 -0.25 -16.08 3.53
CA ASP A 44 -0.82 -17.38 3.87
C ASP A 44 -0.75 -18.30 2.66
N ALA A 45 0.23 -19.21 2.68
CA ALA A 45 0.46 -20.17 1.61
C ALA A 45 -0.69 -21.18 1.43
N MET A 46 -1.62 -21.28 2.40
CA MET A 46 -2.79 -22.15 2.32
C MET A 46 -3.99 -21.45 1.66
N GLN A 47 -4.03 -20.11 1.65
CA GLN A 47 -5.11 -19.27 1.09
C GLN A 47 -4.79 -18.84 -0.36
N GLN A 48 -4.44 -19.80 -1.22
CA GLN A 48 -3.80 -19.66 -2.55
C GLN A 48 -4.51 -18.83 -3.64
N MET A 49 -5.48 -17.97 -3.35
CA MET A 49 -6.35 -17.47 -4.43
C MET A 49 -5.97 -16.15 -5.10
N ARG A 50 -5.05 -15.32 -4.57
CA ARG A 50 -4.68 -14.05 -5.25
C ARG A 50 -3.19 -13.71 -5.18
N PRO A 51 -2.48 -13.66 -6.32
CA PRO A 51 -1.16 -13.04 -6.40
C PRO A 51 -1.20 -11.62 -5.80
N LEU A 52 -0.13 -11.22 -5.11
CA LEU A 52 0.02 -9.88 -4.53
C LEU A 52 -1.02 -9.51 -3.46
N SER A 53 -1.86 -10.44 -2.97
CA SER A 53 -2.88 -10.17 -1.94
C SER A 53 -2.34 -9.46 -0.70
N VAL A 54 -1.13 -9.86 -0.27
CA VAL A 54 -0.42 -9.26 0.85
C VAL A 54 -0.05 -7.81 0.60
N VAL A 55 0.40 -7.50 -0.63
CA VAL A 55 0.76 -6.14 -1.04
C VAL A 55 -0.49 -5.28 -1.11
N VAL A 56 -1.55 -5.79 -1.72
CA VAL A 56 -2.85 -5.11 -1.82
C VAL A 56 -3.40 -4.80 -0.43
N SER A 57 -3.42 -5.78 0.47
CA SER A 57 -3.91 -5.59 1.84
C SER A 57 -3.07 -4.58 2.63
N ALA A 58 -1.74 -4.62 2.49
CA ALA A 58 -0.86 -3.67 3.17
C ALA A 58 -1.02 -2.24 2.63
N LEU A 59 -1.20 -2.08 1.32
CA LEU A 59 -1.49 -0.78 0.71
C LEU A 59 -2.87 -0.25 1.10
N ASP A 60 -3.86 -1.12 1.24
CA ASP A 60 -5.20 -0.74 1.67
C ASP A 60 -5.20 -0.19 3.11
N GLU A 61 -4.48 -0.86 4.01
CA GLU A 61 -4.25 -0.37 5.39
C GLU A 61 -3.50 0.97 5.39
N TYR A 62 -2.48 1.11 4.52
CA TYR A 62 -1.76 2.38 4.37
C TYR A 62 -2.67 3.52 3.90
N CYS A 63 -3.54 3.25 2.93
CA CYS A 63 -4.48 4.25 2.41
C CYS A 63 -5.49 4.68 3.48
N ASP A 64 -5.97 3.75 4.31
CA ASP A 64 -6.86 4.10 5.43
C ASP A 64 -6.14 4.94 6.49
N LEU A 65 -4.88 4.63 6.79
CA LEU A 65 -4.06 5.45 7.70
C LEU A 65 -3.85 6.87 7.15
N LEU A 66 -3.54 7.00 5.86
CA LEU A 66 -3.41 8.31 5.21
C LEU A 66 -4.73 9.08 5.19
N ALA A 67 -5.85 8.40 4.96
CA ALA A 67 -7.18 9.01 4.97
C ALA A 67 -7.56 9.59 6.34
N ARG A 68 -6.99 9.08 7.42
CA ARG A 68 -7.20 9.61 8.79
C ARG A 68 -6.27 10.77 9.15
N ASP A 69 -5.23 11.02 8.35
CA ASP A 69 -4.25 12.09 8.57
C ASP A 69 -4.36 13.15 7.46
N GLU A 70 -5.35 14.03 7.59
CA GLU A 70 -5.65 15.10 6.63
C GLU A 70 -4.47 16.06 6.40
N GLY A 71 -3.57 16.20 7.38
CA GLY A 71 -2.39 17.06 7.24
C GLY A 71 -1.34 16.51 6.27
N ARG A 72 -1.35 15.20 6.00
CA ARG A 72 -0.35 14.51 5.14
C ARG A 72 -0.93 13.98 3.84
N ILE A 73 -2.26 13.95 3.71
CA ILE A 73 -2.92 13.38 2.52
C ILE A 73 -2.74 14.25 1.28
N GLY A 74 -2.64 15.57 1.41
CA GLY A 74 -2.67 16.51 0.27
C GLY A 74 -1.61 16.22 -0.81
N GLY A 75 -0.33 16.17 -0.43
CA GLY A 75 0.75 15.90 -1.39
C GLY A 75 0.76 14.48 -1.94
N VAL A 76 0.31 13.50 -1.15
CA VAL A 76 0.19 12.10 -1.60
C VAL A 76 -0.96 11.95 -2.59
N ARG A 77 -2.09 12.60 -2.33
CA ARG A 77 -3.29 12.63 -3.15
C ARG A 77 -2.98 13.15 -4.56
N GLU A 78 -2.33 14.30 -4.69
CA GLU A 78 -1.94 14.84 -6.00
C GLU A 78 -0.99 13.91 -6.76
N ALA A 79 0.06 13.43 -6.09
CA ALA A 79 1.04 12.55 -6.72
C ALA A 79 0.43 11.21 -7.17
N VAL A 80 -0.45 10.63 -6.35
CA VAL A 80 -1.11 9.36 -6.66
C VAL A 80 -2.17 9.56 -7.74
N THR A 81 -3.00 10.61 -7.69
CA THR A 81 -3.95 10.92 -8.77
C THR A 81 -3.23 11.10 -10.10
N ALA A 82 -2.11 11.83 -10.13
CA ALA A 82 -1.31 12.03 -11.35
C ALA A 82 -0.67 10.72 -11.86
N ALA A 83 -0.20 9.85 -10.96
CA ALA A 83 0.45 8.59 -11.33
C ALA A 83 -0.55 7.51 -11.79
N VAL A 84 -1.75 7.51 -11.21
CA VAL A 84 -2.79 6.51 -11.48
C VAL A 84 -3.57 6.83 -12.76
N GLY A 85 -3.81 8.11 -13.05
CA GLY A 85 -4.48 8.53 -14.28
C GLY A 85 -5.85 7.88 -14.49
N GLY A 86 -6.17 7.51 -15.73
CA GLY A 86 -7.46 6.90 -16.11
C GLY A 86 -7.68 5.47 -15.62
N GLU A 87 -6.63 4.76 -15.19
CA GLU A 87 -6.72 3.37 -14.70
C GLU A 87 -7.08 3.29 -13.20
N GLY A 88 -7.43 4.42 -12.58
CA GLY A 88 -7.70 4.49 -11.14
C GLY A 88 -8.86 3.64 -10.67
N GLN A 89 -9.84 3.38 -11.53
CA GLN A 89 -10.94 2.48 -11.19
C GLN A 89 -10.48 1.06 -10.89
N VAL A 90 -9.59 0.52 -11.73
CA VAL A 90 -9.06 -0.85 -11.56
C VAL A 90 -8.33 -0.97 -10.23
N LEU A 91 -7.52 0.05 -9.89
CA LEU A 91 -6.80 0.08 -8.62
C LEU A 91 -7.73 0.27 -7.42
N THR A 92 -8.80 1.07 -7.52
CA THR A 92 -9.79 1.19 -6.42
C THR A 92 -10.61 -0.08 -6.20
N ASN A 93 -10.82 -0.91 -7.24
CA ASN A 93 -11.46 -2.22 -7.09
C ASN A 93 -10.58 -3.22 -6.34
N LEU A 94 -9.25 -3.06 -6.44
CA LEU A 94 -8.27 -3.88 -5.73
C LEU A 94 -8.00 -3.34 -4.31
N ILE A 95 -7.91 -2.01 -4.16
CA ILE A 95 -7.56 -1.31 -2.91
C ILE A 95 -8.70 -0.32 -2.60
N PRO A 96 -9.76 -0.75 -1.90
CA PRO A 96 -10.94 0.09 -1.67
C PRO A 96 -10.63 1.42 -0.98
N ASN A 97 -9.69 1.44 -0.03
CA ASN A 97 -9.32 2.65 0.70
C ASN A 97 -8.55 3.66 -0.17
N LEU A 98 -8.04 3.27 -1.33
CA LEU A 98 -7.41 4.18 -2.29
C LEU A 98 -8.40 5.26 -2.76
N ARG A 99 -9.70 4.94 -2.81
CA ARG A 99 -10.76 5.89 -3.20
C ARG A 99 -10.89 7.07 -2.23
N LYS A 100 -10.53 6.88 -0.96
CA LYS A 100 -10.50 7.95 0.05
C LYS A 100 -9.32 8.91 -0.17
N VAL A 101 -8.26 8.41 -0.82
CA VAL A 101 -7.02 9.15 -1.07
C VAL A 101 -7.06 9.90 -2.39
N LEU A 102 -7.68 9.35 -3.44
CA LEU A 102 -7.81 10.00 -4.74
C LEU A 102 -8.82 11.17 -4.72
N VAL A 103 -8.52 12.27 -5.43
CA VAL A 103 -9.51 13.27 -5.84
C VAL A 103 -9.97 12.89 -7.23
N ASP A 104 -11.27 12.63 -7.35
CA ASP A 104 -11.99 12.44 -8.61
C ASP A 104 -11.36 11.39 -9.53
N VAL A 105 -11.82 10.13 -9.40
CA VAL A 105 -11.43 9.08 -10.34
C VAL A 105 -12.24 9.30 -11.61
N PRO A 106 -11.62 9.75 -12.73
CA PRO A 106 -12.37 9.99 -13.96
C PRO A 106 -12.86 8.62 -14.44
N GLY A 107 -14.18 8.42 -14.43
CA GLY A 107 -14.82 7.16 -14.81
C GLY A 107 -15.85 6.64 -13.81
N ALA A 108 -15.95 7.21 -12.60
CA ALA A 108 -17.00 6.84 -11.62
C ALA A 108 -18.43 7.11 -12.13
N ASP A 109 -18.56 7.82 -13.25
CA ASP A 109 -19.81 8.04 -13.95
C ASP A 109 -19.98 6.93 -14.98
N GLY A 110 -20.97 6.05 -14.74
CA GLY A 110 -21.43 5.11 -15.74
C GLY A 110 -22.00 5.85 -16.95
N SER A 111 -21.15 6.25 -17.89
CA SER A 111 -21.58 6.58 -19.24
C SER A 111 -21.42 5.33 -20.10
N SER A 112 -22.56 4.68 -20.36
CA SER A 112 -22.81 4.00 -21.62
C SER A 112 -22.06 4.69 -22.77
N THR A 113 -21.23 3.96 -23.49
CA THR A 113 -21.00 4.25 -24.91
C THR A 113 -20.79 2.91 -25.59
N GLN A 114 -21.86 2.45 -26.22
CA GLN A 114 -21.78 1.60 -27.39
C GLN A 114 -20.90 2.27 -28.44
N VAL A 115 -20.03 1.50 -29.08
CA VAL A 115 -19.92 1.45 -30.55
C VAL A 115 -19.58 0.01 -30.94
#